data_AF-A0A0R2KWH1-F1
#
_entry.id   AF-A0A0R2KWH1-F1
#
_cell.length_a   1.000
_cell.length_b   1.000
_cell.length_c   1.000
_cell.angle_alpha   90.00
_cell.angle_beta   90.00
_cell.angle_gamma   90.00
#
_symmetry.space_group_name_H-M   'P 1'
#
loop_
_entity.id
_entity.type
_entity.pdbx_description
1 polymer ?
#
loop_
_entity_poly.entity_id
_entity_poly.type
_entity_poly.pdbx_seq_one_letter_code
_entity_poly.pdbx_strand_id
1 'polypeptide(L)'
;MYLKKGDNNLALSQQQKEAIRDALLAIDDPYYFNTFKNAQDEDEWMRINEAYIQSDLQRLMPEGFDTRDLDVWRVIRSFLKQYDE
;
A
#
# COMPACT_ATOMS: atom_id res chain seq x y z
N MET A 1 -8.47 19.87 -9.88
CA MET A 1 -7.34 20.72 -9.41
C MET A 1 -6.11 19.83 -9.48
N TYR A 2 -5.36 19.91 -10.57
CA TYR A 2 -4.23 19.01 -10.82
C TYR A 2 -2.99 19.53 -10.08
N LEU A 3 -2.53 18.77 -9.09
CA LEU A 3 -1.33 19.12 -8.34
C LEU A 3 -0.09 18.99 -9.23
N LYS A 4 0.71 20.06 -9.19
CA LYS A 4 1.92 20.29 -9.98
C LYS A 4 2.91 19.14 -9.84
N LYS A 5 3.42 18.70 -10.99
CA LYS A 5 4.71 18.04 -11.17
C LYS A 5 5.80 19.01 -10.68
N GLY A 6 6.34 18.78 -9.50
CA GLY A 6 7.41 19.59 -8.94
C GLY A 6 7.54 19.41 -7.45
N ASP A 7 8.10 18.26 -7.04
CA ASP A 7 9.04 18.10 -5.92
C ASP A 7 9.41 16.62 -5.79
N ASN A 8 10.40 16.21 -6.60
CA ASN A 8 10.97 14.87 -6.62
C ASN A 8 11.83 14.63 -5.35
N ASN A 9 11.20 14.29 -4.21
CA ASN A 9 11.75 13.54 -3.04
C ASN A 9 10.98 13.75 -1.71
N LEU A 10 9.78 14.33 -1.72
CA LEU A 10 9.03 14.52 -0.48
C LEU A 10 8.07 13.35 -0.28
N ALA A 11 8.31 12.59 0.78
CA ALA A 11 7.42 11.56 1.30
C ALA A 11 5.95 11.98 1.16
N LEU A 12 5.08 11.04 0.77
CA LEU A 12 3.65 11.28 0.54
C LEU A 12 3.04 12.20 1.60
N SER A 13 2.31 13.22 1.15
CA SER A 13 1.59 14.13 2.05
C SER A 13 0.56 13.36 2.88
N GLN A 14 0.16 13.93 4.02
CA GLN A 14 -0.83 13.30 4.90
C GLN A 14 -2.15 13.00 4.17
N GLN A 15 -2.61 13.93 3.32
CA GLN A 15 -3.81 13.74 2.51
C GLN A 15 -3.67 12.59 1.50
N GLN A 16 -2.48 12.39 0.93
CA GLN A 16 -2.22 11.26 0.03
C GLN A 16 -2.21 9.93 0.77
N LYS A 17 -1.65 9.88 1.99
CA LYS A 17 -1.69 8.69 2.85
C LYS A 17 -3.12 8.34 3.25
N GLU A 18 -3.94 9.34 3.57
CA GLU A 18 -5.37 9.16 3.88
C GLU A 18 -6.12 8.61 2.68
N ALA A 19 -5.89 9.12 1.48
CA ALA A 19 -6.50 8.59 0.26
C ALA A 19 -6.12 7.11 0.00
N ILE A 20 -4.86 6.74 0.23
CA ILE A 20 -4.41 5.33 0.15
C ILE A 20 -5.13 4.49 1.22
N ARG A 21 -5.19 4.97 2.46
CA ARG A 21 -5.85 4.24 3.55
C ARG A 21 -7.32 4.00 3.27
N ASP A 22 -8.04 5.01 2.80
CA ASP A 22 -9.46 4.90 2.47
C ASP A 22 -9.70 3.89 1.34
N ALA A 23 -8.82 3.88 0.33
CA ALA A 23 -8.86 2.87 -0.73
C ALA A 23 -8.61 1.45 -0.21
N LEU A 24 -7.68 1.26 0.73
CA LEU A 24 -7.42 -0.04 1.35
C LEU A 24 -8.56 -0.51 2.26
N LEU A 25 -9.21 0.40 3.00
CA LEU A 25 -10.36 0.07 3.86
C LEU A 25 -11.60 -0.35 3.05
N ALA A 26 -11.65 -0.01 1.76
CA ALA A 26 -12.70 -0.47 0.86
C ALA A 26 -12.50 -1.91 0.37
N ILE A 27 -11.37 -2.55 0.69
CA ILE A 27 -11.09 -3.94 0.32
C ILE A 27 -11.88 -4.88 1.24
N ASP A 28 -12.74 -5.69 0.62
CA ASP A 28 -13.48 -6.77 1.27
C ASP A 28 -13.01 -8.13 0.72
N ASP A 29 -11.70 -8.36 0.75
CA ASP A 29 -11.08 -9.61 0.29
C ASP A 29 -10.40 -10.34 1.46
N PRO A 30 -10.87 -11.54 1.84
CA PRO A 30 -10.26 -12.41 2.84
C PRO A 30 -8.76 -12.65 2.69
N TYR A 31 -8.24 -12.55 1.47
CA TYR A 31 -6.82 -12.70 1.17
C TYR A 31 -5.93 -11.74 1.98
N TYR A 32 -6.40 -10.52 2.24
CA TYR A 32 -5.66 -9.52 3.00
C TYR A 32 -5.87 -9.63 4.52
N PHE A 33 -6.80 -10.47 4.97
CA PHE A 33 -7.11 -10.70 6.40
C PHE A 33 -6.41 -11.94 6.98
N ASN A 34 -5.32 -12.40 6.36
CA ASN A 34 -4.55 -13.53 6.87
C ASN A 34 -4.00 -13.24 8.28
N THR A 35 -4.13 -14.18 9.21
CA THR A 35 -3.50 -14.07 10.53
C THR A 35 -2.10 -14.66 10.48
N PHE A 36 -1.07 -13.84 10.71
CA PHE A 36 0.32 -14.29 10.76
C PHE A 36 0.73 -14.69 12.19
N LYS A 37 1.68 -15.61 12.32
CA LYS A 37 2.16 -16.05 13.65
C LYS A 37 3.17 -15.08 14.26
N ASN A 38 3.93 -14.41 13.41
CA ASN A 38 4.99 -13.48 13.76
C ASN A 38 5.31 -12.58 12.54
N ALA A 39 6.19 -11.58 12.74
CA ALA A 39 6.59 -10.64 11.70
C ALA A 39 7.34 -11.31 10.53
N GLN A 40 8.14 -12.35 10.78
CA GLN A 40 8.90 -13.05 9.74
C GLN A 40 7.97 -13.78 8.76
N ASP A 41 6.95 -14.47 9.27
CA ASP A 41 5.94 -15.15 8.45
C ASP A 41 5.16 -14.15 7.58
N GLU A 42 4.81 -12.98 8.15
CA GLU A 42 4.15 -11.90 7.44
C GLU A 42 5.03 -11.29 6.34
N ASP A 43 6.31 -11.02 6.63
CA ASP A 43 7.25 -10.47 5.66
C ASP A 43 7.55 -11.44 4.52
N GLU A 44 7.65 -12.74 4.82
CA GLU A 44 7.80 -13.77 3.78
C GLU A 44 6.57 -13.83 2.88
N TRP A 45 5.36 -13.83 3.46
CA TRP A 45 4.12 -13.80 2.68
C TRP A 45 4.03 -12.53 1.81
N MET A 46 4.33 -11.36 2.36
CA MET A 46 4.35 -10.10 1.63
C MET A 46 5.35 -10.15 0.47
N ARG A 47 6.56 -10.63 0.70
CA ARG A 47 7.62 -10.74 -0.33
C ARG A 47 7.23 -11.68 -1.46
N ILE A 48 6.61 -12.83 -1.14
CA ILE A 48 6.19 -13.81 -2.16
C ILE A 48 5.07 -13.23 -3.04
N ASN A 49 4.15 -12.48 -2.43
CA ASN A 49 2.93 -12.01 -3.09
C ASN A 49 2.99 -10.56 -3.56
N GLU A 50 4.12 -9.87 -3.37
CA GLU A 50 4.28 -8.43 -3.62
C GLU A 50 3.78 -8.01 -5.01
N ALA A 51 4.25 -8.67 -6.08
CA ALA A 51 3.87 -8.31 -7.44
C ALA A 51 2.37 -8.54 -7.73
N TYR A 52 1.76 -9.55 -7.10
CA TYR A 52 0.33 -9.82 -7.19
C TYR A 52 -0.46 -8.74 -6.47
N ILE A 53 -0.11 -8.45 -5.22
CA ILE A 53 -0.77 -7.43 -4.39
C ILE A 53 -0.68 -6.06 -5.08
N GLN A 54 0.50 -5.66 -5.55
CA GLN A 54 0.68 -4.40 -6.28
C GLN A 54 -0.27 -4.33 -7.49
N SER A 55 -0.34 -5.40 -8.29
CA SER A 55 -1.16 -5.43 -9.49
C SER A 55 -2.66 -5.42 -9.18
N ASP A 56 -3.06 -6.07 -8.10
CA ASP A 56 -4.44 -6.16 -7.65
C ASP A 56 -4.92 -4.81 -7.09
N LEU A 57 -4.15 -4.25 -6.15
CA LEU A 57 -4.42 -2.95 -5.53
C LEU A 57 -4.38 -1.79 -6.53
N GLN A 58 -3.58 -1.89 -7.61
CA GLN A 58 -3.52 -0.83 -8.62
C GLN A 58 -4.90 -0.47 -9.19
N ARG A 59 -5.83 -1.43 -9.25
CA ARG A 59 -7.19 -1.21 -9.76
C ARG A 59 -8.08 -0.45 -8.78
N LEU A 60 -7.73 -0.48 -7.49
CA LEU A 60 -8.48 0.13 -6.40
C LEU A 60 -7.90 1.49 -5.98
N MET A 61 -6.64 1.75 -6.34
CA MET A 61 -5.98 3.02 -6.02
C MET A 61 -6.62 4.20 -6.77
N PRO A 62 -6.68 5.39 -6.14
CA PRO A 62 -7.12 6.61 -6.82
C PRO A 62 -6.20 6.96 -7.99
N GLU A 63 -6.72 7.71 -8.96
CA GLU A 63 -5.95 8.20 -10.10
C GLU A 63 -4.74 9.03 -9.62
N GLY A 64 -3.56 8.73 -10.17
CA GLY A 64 -2.31 9.39 -9.80
C GLY A 64 -1.45 8.66 -8.77
N PHE A 65 -1.91 7.52 -8.24
CA PHE A 65 -1.09 6.60 -7.45
C PHE A 65 -0.67 5.38 -8.26
N ASP A 66 0.64 5.09 -8.25
CA ASP A 66 1.21 3.87 -8.83
C ASP A 66 1.67 2.96 -7.69
N THR A 67 1.11 1.76 -7.57
CA THR A 67 1.48 0.79 -6.52
C THR A 67 2.88 0.22 -6.70
N ARG A 68 3.52 0.46 -7.85
CA ARG A 68 4.92 0.11 -8.11
C ARG A 68 5.90 1.23 -7.75
N ASP A 69 5.40 2.43 -7.45
CA ASP A 69 6.22 3.49 -6.87
C ASP A 69 6.65 3.09 -5.45
N LEU A 70 7.93 3.28 -5.14
CA LEU A 70 8.51 2.80 -3.87
C LEU A 70 7.92 3.51 -2.65
N ASP A 71 7.60 4.80 -2.75
CA ASP A 71 7.06 5.58 -1.63
C ASP A 71 5.58 5.25 -1.40
N VAL A 72 4.81 5.11 -2.49
CA VAL A 72 3.43 4.61 -2.43
C VAL A 72 3.38 3.21 -1.84
N TRP A 73 4.23 2.31 -2.34
CA TRP A 73 4.26 0.93 -1.89
C TRP A 73 4.67 0.79 -0.42
N ARG A 74 5.62 1.61 0.04
CA ARG A 74 6.02 1.64 1.46
C ARG A 74 4.84 2.00 2.37
N VAL A 75 4.05 3.00 1.98
CA VAL A 75 2.85 3.39 2.73
C VAL A 75 1.79 2.28 2.71
N ILE A 76 1.53 1.69 1.54
CA ILE A 76 0.60 0.56 1.43
C ILE A 76 1.02 -0.58 2.36
N ARG A 77 2.30 -0.98 2.33
CA ARG A 77 2.82 -2.05 3.20
C ARG A 77 2.64 -1.72 4.68
N SER A 78 2.86 -0.47 5.10
CA SER A 78 2.64 -0.08 6.49
C SER A 78 1.17 -0.16 6.93
N PHE A 79 0.22 -0.10 6.01
CA PHE A 79 -1.20 -0.28 6.33
C PHE A 79 -1.66 -1.74 6.29
N LEU A 80 -1.00 -2.57 5.48
CA LEU A 80 -1.35 -3.99 5.34
C LEU A 80 -0.70 -4.89 6.39
N LYS A 81 0.48 -4.50 6.92
CA LYS A 81 1.18 -5.30 7.94
C LYS A 81 0.49 -5.18 9.30
N GLN A 82 0.46 -6.29 10.03
CA GLN A 82 -0.05 -6.40 11.40
C GLN A 82 1.07 -6.21 12.42
N TYR A 83 2.29 -6.59 12.06
CA TYR A 83 3.47 -6.38 12.88
C TYR A 83 4.25 -5.17 12.38
N ASP A 84 4.31 -4.14 13.21
CA ASP A 84 5.25 -3.04 13.04
C ASP A 84 6.67 -3.50 13.41
N GLU A 85 7.67 -3.07 12.63
CA GLU A 85 9.09 -3.16 13.03
C GLU A 85 9.43 -2.12 14.11
#